data_AF-A0A9E3GK96-F1
#
_entry.id   AF-A0A9E3GK96-F1
#
_cell.length_a   1.000
_cell.length_b   1.000
_cell.length_c   1.000
_cell.angle_alpha   90.00
_cell.angle_beta   90.00
_cell.angle_gamma   90.00
#
_symmetry.space_group_name_H-M   'P 1'
#
loop_
_entity.id
_entity.type
_entity.pdbx_description
1 polymer ?
#
loop_
_entity_poly.entity_id
_entity_poly.type
_entity_poly.pdbx_seq_one_letter_code
_entity_poly.pdbx_strand_id
1 'polypeptide(L)'
;MSCSVVWLKDDFRTSYNQAINALIEDENKEKKIIYIYEKRTYLLCEAQQWWLAKSLEIFQKKLENLKISLDVVHENTTKTFKKLISNNSFDRIYWNKSCHANENIIEEDVKKILKENNVFYKEFEANLLNPVGNIKKDDGTPYKVFTHYWKKAEQTYLRNNLRFNDKIYKNYNHNLKKDENIESIYPKKNWYKKFEKYWEP
;
A
#
# COMPACT_ATOMS: atom_id res chain seq x y z
N MET A 1 -5.16 -18.63 14.65
CA MET A 1 -6.10 -17.54 14.33
C MET A 1 -6.03 -17.34 12.82
N SER A 2 -7.17 -17.26 12.13
CA SER A 2 -7.22 -17.10 10.67
C SER A 2 -7.58 -15.65 10.38
N CYS A 3 -6.57 -14.87 9.98
CA CYS A 3 -6.66 -13.43 9.80
C CYS A 3 -5.78 -13.02 8.62
N SER A 4 -6.40 -12.30 7.68
CA SER A 4 -5.75 -11.83 6.46
C SER A 4 -5.43 -10.34 6.56
N VAL A 5 -4.24 -9.98 6.11
CA VAL A 5 -3.72 -8.61 6.21
C VAL A 5 -3.35 -8.06 4.84
N VAL A 6 -3.60 -6.77 4.62
CA VAL A 6 -2.92 -6.02 3.57
C VAL A 6 -1.88 -5.11 4.20
N TRP A 7 -0.64 -5.20 3.74
CA TRP A 7 0.38 -4.21 4.03
C TRP A 7 0.28 -3.07 3.01
N LEU A 8 -0.28 -1.96 3.47
CA LEU A 8 -0.48 -0.74 2.71
C LEU A 8 0.81 0.08 2.69
N LYS A 9 1.14 0.66 1.54
CA LYS A 9 2.31 1.53 1.38
C LYS A 9 1.90 2.89 0.84
N ASP A 10 2.02 3.12 -0.46
CA ASP A 10 1.77 4.39 -1.14
C ASP A 10 0.48 4.37 -1.99
N ASP A 11 -0.36 3.36 -1.79
CA ASP A 11 -1.48 3.00 -2.64
C ASP A 11 -2.83 3.15 -1.93
N PHE A 12 -3.11 4.33 -1.34
CA PHE A 12 -4.31 4.71 -0.59
C PHE A 12 -5.62 4.76 -1.41
N ARG A 13 -5.91 3.69 -2.16
CA ARG A 13 -7.08 3.53 -3.04
C ARG A 13 -7.72 2.17 -2.81
N THR A 14 -9.05 2.14 -2.80
CA THR A 14 -9.84 0.90 -2.76
C THR A 14 -10.14 0.39 -4.17
N SER A 15 -10.39 1.30 -5.11
CA SER A 15 -10.54 0.97 -6.53
C SER A 15 -9.20 0.60 -7.17
N TYR A 16 -9.22 -0.42 -8.04
CA TYR A 16 -8.04 -0.91 -8.76
C TYR A 16 -6.84 -1.21 -7.84
N ASN A 17 -7.12 -1.77 -6.67
CA ASN A 17 -6.10 -2.22 -5.74
C ASN A 17 -6.14 -3.75 -5.65
N GLN A 18 -5.17 -4.42 -6.29
CA GLN A 18 -5.14 -5.88 -6.37
C GLN A 18 -4.94 -6.54 -5.01
N ALA A 19 -4.10 -5.95 -4.14
CA ALA A 19 -3.91 -6.44 -2.78
C ALA A 19 -5.20 -6.38 -1.95
N ILE A 20 -5.94 -5.27 -2.01
CA ILE A 20 -7.22 -5.13 -1.31
C ILE A 20 -8.29 -6.05 -1.91
N ASN A 21 -8.35 -6.18 -3.23
CA ASN A 21 -9.27 -7.11 -3.88
C ASN A 21 -9.01 -8.55 -3.41
N ALA A 22 -7.74 -8.96 -3.35
CA ALA A 22 -7.35 -10.27 -2.85
C ALA A 22 -7.71 -10.45 -1.37
N LEU A 23 -7.56 -9.41 -0.54
CA LEU A 23 -8.01 -9.42 0.85
C LEU A 23 -9.51 -9.63 0.95
N ILE A 24 -10.31 -8.94 0.12
CA ILE A 24 -11.77 -9.06 0.16
C ILE A 24 -12.21 -10.47 -0.29
N GLU A 25 -11.58 -11.02 -1.31
CA GLU A 25 -11.87 -12.36 -1.86
C GLU A 25 -11.34 -13.51 -0.99
N ASP A 26 -10.44 -13.23 -0.05
CA ASP A 26 -9.88 -14.25 0.84
C ASP A 26 -10.93 -14.86 1.79
N GLU A 27 -10.73 -16.13 2.12
CA GLU A 27 -11.66 -16.96 2.91
C GLU A 27 -11.64 -16.62 4.40
N ASN A 28 -10.54 -16.05 4.92
CA ASN A 28 -10.45 -15.66 6.32
C ASN A 28 -11.52 -14.62 6.65
N LYS A 29 -12.22 -14.77 7.78
CA LYS A 29 -13.26 -13.82 8.19
C LYS A 29 -12.68 -12.51 8.70
N GLU A 30 -11.55 -12.59 9.40
CA GLU A 30 -10.88 -11.42 9.95
C GLU A 30 -9.95 -10.80 8.89
N LYS A 31 -10.17 -9.51 8.62
CA LYS A 31 -9.48 -8.76 7.57
C LYS A 31 -9.08 -7.40 8.12
N LYS A 32 -7.82 -7.05 7.95
CA LYS A 32 -7.28 -5.74 8.36
C LYS A 32 -6.28 -5.23 7.34
N ILE A 33 -6.14 -3.91 7.31
CA ILE A 33 -5.07 -3.22 6.59
C ILE A 33 -4.12 -2.66 7.64
N ILE A 34 -2.82 -2.83 7.42
CA ILE A 34 -1.78 -2.22 8.25
C ILE A 34 -1.00 -1.20 7.42
N TYR A 35 -0.76 -0.03 8.00
CA TYR A 35 0.19 0.95 7.47
C TYR A 35 1.30 1.15 8.50
N ILE A 36 2.56 1.05 8.07
CA ILE A 36 3.72 1.17 8.95
C ILE A 36 4.38 2.53 8.69
N TYR A 37 4.29 3.42 9.68
CA TYR A 37 4.88 4.74 9.63
C TYR A 37 6.28 4.74 10.23
N GLU A 38 7.29 4.79 9.37
CA GLU A 38 8.69 4.97 9.78
C GLU A 38 9.04 6.46 9.88
N LYS A 39 8.96 7.01 11.10
CA LYS A 39 9.21 8.44 11.36
C LYS A 39 10.49 8.99 10.72
N ARG A 40 11.56 8.18 10.65
CA ARG A 40 12.85 8.56 10.06
C ARG A 40 12.74 8.95 8.59
N THR A 41 11.83 8.31 7.85
CA THR A 41 11.57 8.58 6.42
C THR A 41 11.04 9.98 6.18
N TYR A 42 10.32 10.56 7.16
CA TYR A 42 9.59 11.82 7.01
C TYR A 42 10.17 12.98 7.84
N LEU A 43 11.33 12.80 8.50
CA LEU A 43 11.90 13.78 9.44
C LEU A 43 12.04 15.20 8.87
N LEU A 44 12.30 15.33 7.57
CA LEU A 44 12.51 16.61 6.88
C LEU A 44 11.38 16.95 5.91
N CYS A 45 10.27 16.21 5.96
CA CYS A 45 9.21 16.26 4.96
C CYS A 45 7.85 16.61 5.58
N GLU A 46 7.79 17.72 6.34
CA GLU A 46 6.57 18.12 7.07
C GLU A 46 5.34 18.29 6.14
N ALA A 47 5.52 18.76 4.90
CA ALA A 47 4.41 18.82 3.94
C ALA A 47 3.87 17.43 3.56
N GLN A 48 4.76 16.44 3.40
CA GLN A 48 4.36 15.06 3.13
C GLN A 48 3.74 14.41 4.36
N GLN A 49 4.20 14.74 5.58
CA GLN A 49 3.56 14.28 6.82
C GLN A 49 2.10 14.72 6.89
N TRP A 50 1.81 16.00 6.59
CA TRP A 50 0.44 16.48 6.51
C TRP A 50 -0.37 15.74 5.46
N TRP A 51 0.17 15.59 4.24
CA TRP A 51 -0.52 14.90 3.15
C TRP A 51 -0.82 13.44 3.50
N LEU A 52 0.16 12.75 4.08
CA LEU A 52 0.04 11.37 4.51
C LEU A 52 -1.03 11.21 5.60
N ALA A 53 -0.98 12.02 6.65
CA ALA A 53 -1.95 11.94 7.75
C ALA A 53 -3.38 12.14 7.23
N LYS A 54 -3.60 13.15 6.39
CA LYS A 54 -4.90 13.38 5.74
C LYS A 54 -5.31 12.24 4.81
N SER A 55 -4.38 11.71 4.01
CA SER A 55 -4.64 10.59 3.11
C SER A 55 -5.08 9.35 3.90
N LEU A 56 -4.43 9.05 5.02
CA LEU A 56 -4.80 7.94 5.91
C LEU A 56 -6.17 8.17 6.56
N GLU A 57 -6.49 9.39 7.02
CA GLU A 57 -7.83 9.71 7.56
C GLU A 57 -8.93 9.52 6.51
N ILE A 58 -8.71 9.99 5.27
CA ILE A 58 -9.66 9.85 4.17
C ILE A 58 -9.79 8.37 3.78
N PHE A 59 -8.67 7.64 3.74
CA PHE A 59 -8.67 6.23 3.40
C PHE A 59 -9.34 5.38 4.48
N GLN A 60 -9.12 5.66 5.76
CA GLN A 60 -9.81 5.00 6.88
C GLN A 60 -11.34 5.09 6.73
N LYS A 61 -11.87 6.27 6.41
CA LYS A 61 -13.31 6.45 6.13
C LYS A 61 -13.79 5.63 4.93
N LYS A 62 -12.97 5.48 3.88
CA LYS A 62 -13.31 4.63 2.73
C LYS A 62 -13.37 3.14 3.11
N LEU A 63 -12.51 2.70 4.03
CA LEU A 63 -12.46 1.32 4.50
C LEU A 63 -13.61 0.94 5.44
N GLU A 64 -14.19 1.91 6.15
CA GLU A 64 -15.42 1.71 6.95
C GLU A 64 -16.54 1.08 6.11
N ASN A 65 -16.72 1.56 4.87
CA ASN A 65 -17.71 1.01 3.94
C ASN A 65 -17.45 -0.46 3.57
N LEU A 66 -16.19 -0.91 3.67
CA LEU A 66 -15.75 -2.27 3.39
C LEU A 66 -15.68 -3.16 4.64
N LYS A 67 -15.95 -2.61 5.83
CA LYS A 67 -15.76 -3.28 7.14
C LYS A 67 -14.33 -3.79 7.36
N ILE A 68 -13.34 -3.08 6.84
CA ILE A 68 -11.92 -3.40 7.03
C ILE A 68 -11.32 -2.34 7.94
N SER A 69 -10.64 -2.76 9.01
CA SER A 69 -9.91 -1.82 9.88
C SER A 69 -8.58 -1.38 9.24
N LEU A 70 -8.13 -0.18 9.59
CA LEU A 70 -6.81 0.33 9.28
C LEU A 70 -6.05 0.53 10.59
N ASP A 71 -4.95 -0.22 10.76
CA ASP A 71 -4.03 -0.07 11.89
C ASP A 71 -2.79 0.71 11.45
N VAL A 72 -2.49 1.81 12.12
CA VAL A 72 -1.32 2.65 11.84
C VAL A 72 -0.24 2.43 12.90
N VAL A 73 0.85 1.76 12.50
CA VAL A 73 1.92 1.33 13.40
C VAL A 73 3.14 2.24 13.26
N HIS A 74 3.61 2.79 14.38
CA HIS A 74 4.77 3.68 14.44
C HIS A 74 6.04 2.92 14.85
N GLU A 75 6.67 2.23 13.91
CA GLU A 75 7.85 1.40 14.17
C GLU A 75 8.56 1.09 12.84
N ASN A 76 9.79 0.56 12.91
CA ASN A 76 10.44 0.01 11.72
C ASN A 76 9.71 -1.22 11.16
N THR A 77 9.59 -1.31 9.83
CA THR A 77 8.85 -2.36 9.10
C THR A 77 9.26 -3.76 9.51
N THR A 78 10.56 -4.08 9.46
CA THR A 78 11.06 -5.42 9.79
C THR A 78 10.80 -5.77 11.25
N LYS A 79 10.90 -4.81 12.17
CA LYS A 79 10.58 -5.01 13.60
C LYS A 79 9.08 -5.27 13.81
N THR A 80 8.22 -4.53 13.10
CA THR A 80 6.77 -4.73 13.15
C THR A 80 6.40 -6.13 12.70
N PHE A 81 6.92 -6.60 11.56
CA PHE A 81 6.64 -7.95 11.07
C PHE A 81 7.09 -9.05 12.03
N LYS A 82 8.29 -8.92 12.63
CA LYS A 82 8.75 -9.86 13.66
C LYS A 82 7.79 -9.93 14.85
N LYS A 83 7.29 -8.78 15.35
CA LYS A 83 6.32 -8.71 16.45
C LYS A 83 4.95 -9.31 16.07
N LEU A 84 4.45 -8.99 14.88
CA LEU A 84 3.15 -9.50 14.42
C LEU A 84 3.16 -11.03 14.25
N ILE A 85 4.26 -11.58 13.75
CA ILE A 85 4.43 -13.02 13.59
C ILE A 85 4.58 -13.70 14.96
N SER A 86 5.41 -13.15 15.87
CA SER A 86 5.58 -13.73 17.21
C SER A 86 4.26 -13.77 18.01
N ASN A 87 3.35 -12.85 17.71
CA ASN A 87 2.04 -12.76 18.32
C ASN A 87 0.96 -13.54 17.55
N ASN A 88 1.33 -14.28 16.48
CA ASN A 88 0.41 -15.00 15.59
C ASN A 88 -0.77 -14.12 15.11
N SER A 89 -0.48 -12.85 14.80
CA SER A 89 -1.50 -11.83 14.53
C SER A 89 -2.17 -11.96 13.16
N PHE A 90 -1.61 -12.76 12.25
CA PHE A 90 -2.16 -13.09 10.93
C PHE A 90 -1.49 -14.35 10.36
N ASP A 91 -2.15 -14.98 9.40
CA ASP A 91 -1.66 -16.17 8.69
C ASP A 91 -1.58 -15.96 7.17
N ARG A 92 -2.12 -14.86 6.66
CA ARG A 92 -2.05 -14.46 5.24
C ARG A 92 -1.78 -12.97 5.08
N ILE A 93 -0.96 -12.61 4.09
CA ILE A 93 -0.67 -11.20 3.80
C ILE A 93 -0.59 -10.89 2.30
N TYR A 94 -1.08 -9.71 1.94
CA TYR A 94 -1.09 -9.19 0.57
C TYR A 94 -0.47 -7.79 0.51
N TRP A 95 0.22 -7.44 -0.57
CA TRP A 95 0.63 -6.05 -0.82
C TRP A 95 0.85 -5.78 -2.31
N ASN A 96 0.82 -4.50 -2.70
CA ASN A 96 1.25 -4.07 -4.03
C ASN A 96 2.74 -3.76 -3.98
N LYS A 97 3.54 -4.38 -4.85
CA LYS A 97 5.00 -4.26 -4.90
C LYS A 97 5.45 -2.84 -5.22
N SER A 98 6.51 -2.38 -4.57
CA SER A 98 7.08 -1.04 -4.80
C SER A 98 7.84 -0.97 -6.12
N CYS A 99 7.82 0.18 -6.76
CA CYS A 99 8.72 0.49 -7.87
C CYS A 99 10.09 0.99 -7.39
N HIS A 100 10.24 1.28 -6.09
CA HIS A 100 11.45 1.83 -5.50
C HIS A 100 12.42 0.73 -5.03
N ALA A 101 13.69 0.84 -5.42
CA ALA A 101 14.70 -0.16 -5.09
C ALA A 101 14.92 -0.36 -3.57
N ASN A 102 14.90 0.72 -2.78
CA ASN A 102 15.08 0.65 -1.33
C ASN A 102 13.93 -0.12 -0.65
N GLU A 103 12.70 0.12 -1.10
CA GLU A 103 11.53 -0.61 -0.61
C GLU A 103 11.60 -2.10 -0.98
N ASN A 104 12.08 -2.43 -2.20
CA ASN A 104 12.25 -3.82 -2.60
C ASN A 104 13.21 -4.58 -1.68
N ILE A 105 14.25 -3.95 -1.15
CA ILE A 105 15.16 -4.59 -0.17
C ILE A 105 14.38 -4.94 1.11
N ILE A 106 13.55 -4.02 1.60
CA ILE A 106 12.71 -4.24 2.78
C ILE A 106 11.69 -5.36 2.50
N GLU A 107 11.05 -5.35 1.33
CA GLU A 107 10.10 -6.41 0.92
C GLU A 107 10.76 -7.78 0.89
N GLU A 108 12.00 -7.90 0.39
CA GLU A 108 12.73 -9.18 0.39
C GLU A 108 13.07 -9.67 1.81
N ASP A 109 13.42 -8.76 2.73
CA ASP A 109 13.64 -9.12 4.13
C ASP A 109 12.34 -9.54 4.83
N VAL A 110 11.22 -8.88 4.53
CA VAL A 110 9.89 -9.29 5.00
C VAL A 110 9.51 -10.65 4.44
N LYS A 111 9.74 -10.94 3.15
CA LYS A 111 9.48 -12.25 2.54
C LYS A 111 10.25 -13.38 3.24
N LYS A 112 11.53 -13.16 3.59
CA LYS A 112 12.32 -14.16 4.35
C LYS A 112 11.65 -14.47 5.68
N ILE A 113 11.30 -13.43 6.44
CA ILE A 113 10.63 -13.54 7.73
C ILE A 113 9.30 -14.30 7.60
N LEU A 114 8.48 -14.00 6.58
CA LEU A 114 7.21 -14.70 6.33
C LEU A 114 7.41 -16.18 6.00
N LYS A 115 8.39 -16.50 5.14
CA LYS A 115 8.72 -17.89 4.76
C LYS A 115 9.20 -18.72 5.93
N GLU A 116 10.11 -18.18 6.74
CA GLU A 116 10.65 -18.85 7.93
C GLU A 116 9.54 -19.23 8.93
N ASN A 117 8.42 -18.51 8.91
CA ASN A 117 7.29 -18.71 9.81
C ASN A 117 6.05 -19.31 9.12
N ASN A 118 6.20 -19.83 7.90
CA ASN A 118 5.13 -20.46 7.12
C ASN A 118 3.87 -19.59 6.95
N VAL A 119 4.03 -18.27 6.84
CA VAL A 119 2.93 -17.35 6.58
C VAL A 119 2.72 -17.21 5.07
N PHE A 120 1.48 -17.42 4.61
CA PHE A 120 1.17 -17.28 3.19
C PHE A 120 1.26 -15.80 2.79
N TYR A 121 1.83 -15.53 1.62
CA TYR A 121 1.89 -14.18 1.11
C TYR A 121 1.73 -14.09 -0.40
N LYS A 122 1.22 -12.95 -0.88
CA LYS A 122 1.11 -12.64 -2.30
C LYS A 122 1.34 -11.15 -2.58
N GLU A 123 2.21 -10.86 -3.54
CA GLU A 123 2.48 -9.50 -4.01
C GLU A 123 1.89 -9.27 -5.41
N PHE A 124 1.61 -8.01 -5.73
CA PHE A 124 1.00 -7.60 -7.00
C PHE A 124 1.71 -6.41 -7.64
N GLU A 125 1.80 -6.39 -8.97
CA GLU A 125 2.38 -5.28 -9.73
C GLU A 125 1.30 -4.26 -10.12
N ALA A 126 0.85 -3.45 -9.14
CA ALA A 126 -0.33 -2.60 -9.30
C ALA A 126 -0.04 -1.10 -9.49
N ASN A 127 1.18 -0.64 -9.21
CA ASN A 127 1.49 0.80 -9.14
C ASN A 127 2.04 1.39 -10.44
N LEU A 128 2.43 0.56 -11.42
CA LEU A 128 2.94 1.02 -12.71
C LEU A 128 2.06 0.47 -13.84
N LEU A 129 1.85 1.30 -14.87
CA LEU A 129 1.16 0.87 -16.10
C LEU A 129 1.85 -0.32 -16.76
N ASN A 130 3.19 -0.32 -16.74
CA ASN A 130 4.03 -1.44 -17.14
C ASN A 130 4.98 -1.76 -15.98
N PRO A 131 4.98 -3.00 -15.46
CA PRO A 131 5.89 -3.39 -14.39
C PRO A 131 7.37 -3.17 -14.69
N VAL A 132 8.17 -3.04 -13.62
CA VAL A 132 9.60 -2.73 -13.73
C VAL A 132 10.31 -3.82 -14.53
N GLY A 133 11.05 -3.40 -15.57
CA GLY A 133 11.81 -4.33 -16.41
C GLY A 133 11.00 -4.98 -17.54
N ASN A 134 9.69 -4.76 -17.64
CA ASN A 134 8.88 -5.28 -18.76
C ASN A 134 9.14 -4.55 -20.07
N ILE A 135 9.49 -3.26 -20.01
CA ILE A 135 9.80 -2.47 -21.20
C ILE A 135 11.31 -2.41 -21.40
N LYS A 136 11.79 -3.19 -22.35
CA LYS A 136 13.21 -3.28 -22.75
C LYS A 136 13.34 -3.06 -24.26
N LYS A 137 14.55 -2.72 -24.69
CA LYS A 137 14.93 -2.80 -26.10
C LYS A 137 14.99 -4.26 -26.54
N ASP A 138 15.11 -4.47 -27.84
CA ASP A 138 15.20 -5.81 -28.42
C ASP A 138 16.49 -6.55 -27.99
N ASP A 139 17.53 -5.81 -27.60
CA ASP A 139 18.77 -6.34 -27.00
C ASP A 139 18.66 -6.63 -25.48
N GLY A 140 17.48 -6.44 -24.88
CA GLY A 140 17.22 -6.64 -23.45
C GLY A 140 17.68 -5.49 -22.53
N THR A 141 18.33 -4.45 -23.05
CA THR A 141 18.82 -3.30 -22.26
C THR A 141 17.70 -2.29 -21.97
N PRO A 142 17.82 -1.47 -20.90
CA PRO A 142 16.86 -0.41 -20.63
C PRO A 142 16.96 0.73 -21.64
N TYR A 143 15.85 1.42 -21.87
CA TYR A 143 15.83 2.65 -22.65
C TYR A 143 16.48 3.80 -21.87
N LYS A 144 17.23 4.66 -22.58
CA LYS A 144 17.81 5.92 -22.06
C LYS A 144 17.15 7.17 -22.65
N VAL A 145 16.26 7.00 -23.63
CA VAL A 145 15.54 8.08 -24.31
C VAL A 145 14.04 7.85 -24.16
N PHE A 146 13.34 8.83 -23.58
CA PHE A 146 11.91 8.72 -23.25
C PHE A 146 11.04 8.42 -24.47
N THR A 147 11.25 9.09 -25.60
CA THR A 147 10.40 8.89 -26.79
C THR A 147 10.45 7.46 -27.32
N HIS A 148 11.62 6.81 -27.28
CA HIS A 148 11.75 5.40 -27.68
C HIS A 148 11.12 4.46 -26.66
N TYR A 149 11.29 4.75 -25.36
CA TYR A 149 10.59 4.03 -24.30
C TYR A 149 9.07 4.11 -24.48
N TRP A 150 8.53 5.32 -24.65
CA TRP A 150 7.09 5.60 -24.77
C TRP A 150 6.45 4.79 -25.89
N LYS A 151 7.02 4.82 -27.10
CA LYS A 151 6.50 4.09 -28.27
C LYS A 151 6.32 2.59 -27.98
N LYS A 152 7.28 1.98 -27.27
CA LYS A 152 7.19 0.55 -26.89
C LYS A 152 6.22 0.36 -25.71
N ALA A 153 6.30 1.21 -24.69
CA ALA A 153 5.52 1.12 -23.46
C ALA A 153 4.01 1.26 -23.72
N GLU A 154 3.61 2.20 -24.58
CA GLU A 154 2.22 2.43 -24.98
C GLU A 154 1.66 1.20 -25.70
N GLN A 155 2.39 0.67 -26.70
CA GLN A 155 1.96 -0.52 -27.42
C GLN A 155 1.83 -1.75 -26.51
N THR A 156 2.78 -1.96 -25.60
CA THR A 156 2.72 -3.06 -24.63
C THR A 156 1.52 -2.90 -23.69
N TYR A 157 1.30 -1.69 -23.17
CA TYR A 157 0.16 -1.38 -22.30
C TYR A 157 -1.17 -1.67 -23.00
N LEU A 158 -1.37 -1.14 -24.20
CA LEU A 158 -2.63 -1.30 -24.95
C LEU A 158 -2.92 -2.78 -25.30
N ARG A 159 -1.90 -3.59 -25.54
CA ARG A 159 -2.05 -5.04 -25.78
C ARG A 159 -2.47 -5.81 -24.53
N ASN A 160 -1.93 -5.43 -23.37
CA ASN A 160 -2.09 -6.19 -22.14
C ASN A 160 -3.30 -5.74 -21.30
N ASN A 161 -3.74 -4.48 -21.41
CA ASN A 161 -4.80 -3.93 -20.58
C ASN A 161 -6.22 -4.01 -21.18
N LEU A 162 -6.54 -5.17 -21.74
CA LEU A 162 -7.90 -5.50 -22.12
C LEU A 162 -8.67 -5.94 -20.87
N ARG A 163 -9.32 -4.97 -20.21
CA ARG A 163 -10.33 -5.10 -19.13
C ARG A 163 -9.77 -5.19 -17.71
N PHE A 164 -9.83 -4.06 -17.00
CA PHE A 164 -9.97 -4.10 -15.55
C PHE A 164 -11.45 -4.31 -15.21
N ASN A 165 -11.71 -5.28 -14.33
CA ASN A 165 -13.06 -5.59 -13.89
C ASN A 165 -13.37 -4.71 -12.68
N ASP A 166 -14.25 -3.72 -12.85
CA ASP A 166 -14.69 -2.82 -11.79
C ASP A 166 -15.63 -3.56 -10.85
N LYS A 167 -15.05 -4.25 -9.86
CA LYS A 167 -15.85 -4.70 -8.72
C LYS A 167 -16.07 -3.49 -7.80
N ILE A 168 -17.23 -2.86 -7.95
CA ILE A 168 -17.76 -1.90 -6.98
C ILE A 168 -18.23 -2.69 -5.77
N TYR A 169 -17.49 -2.57 -4.67
CA TYR A 169 -17.88 -3.18 -3.40
C TYR A 169 -19.04 -2.39 -2.79
N LYS A 170 -20.11 -3.10 -2.40
CA LYS A 170 -21.35 -2.48 -1.88
C LYS A 170 -21.12 -1.84 -0.50
N ASN A 171 -21.75 -0.69 -0.29
CA ASN A 171 -21.76 0.04 0.97
C ASN A 171 -22.46 -0.77 2.08
N TYR A 172 -21.83 -0.86 3.24
CA TYR A 172 -22.46 -1.34 4.46
C TYR A 172 -22.15 -0.39 5.61
N ASN A 173 -23.17 0.23 6.20
CA ASN A 173 -23.02 1.18 7.30
C ASN A 173 -22.68 0.45 8.61
N HIS A 174 -21.53 0.74 9.22
CA HIS A 174 -21.26 0.53 10.64
C HIS A 174 -20.06 1.37 11.10
N ASN A 175 -20.07 1.77 12.37
CA ASN A 175 -19.00 2.55 12.98
C ASN A 175 -17.79 1.65 13.32
N LEU A 176 -16.66 1.85 12.66
CA LEU A 176 -15.36 1.38 13.14
C LEU A 176 -14.74 2.45 14.06
N LYS A 177 -13.90 2.05 15.01
CA LYS A 177 -13.17 3.00 15.85
C LYS A 177 -12.09 3.69 15.01
N LYS A 178 -12.02 5.02 15.10
CA LYS A 178 -10.92 5.85 14.57
C LYS A 178 -9.61 5.44 15.24
N ASP A 179 -8.53 5.31 14.46
CA ASP A 179 -7.20 5.03 15.01
C ASP A 179 -6.54 6.35 15.46
N GLU A 180 -6.34 6.50 16.77
CA GLU A 180 -5.72 7.68 17.39
C GLU A 180 -4.24 7.87 16.96
N ASN A 181 -3.62 6.86 16.35
CA ASN A 181 -2.20 6.93 15.96
C ASN A 181 -1.93 7.82 14.73
N ILE A 182 -2.94 8.17 13.91
CA ILE A 182 -2.74 9.02 12.73
C ILE A 182 -2.41 10.47 13.12
N GLU A 183 -3.01 10.98 14.19
CA GLU A 183 -2.84 12.39 14.62
C GLU A 183 -1.38 12.71 14.96
N SER A 184 -0.62 11.71 15.42
CA SER A 184 0.80 11.83 15.74
C SER A 184 1.73 11.97 14.51
N ILE A 185 1.20 11.77 13.29
CA ILE A 185 1.95 11.95 12.03
C ILE A 185 2.01 13.44 11.65
N TYR A 186 1.03 14.25 12.03
CA TYR A 186 0.97 15.66 11.62
C TYR A 186 2.22 16.47 12.04
N PRO A 187 2.60 17.50 11.25
CA PRO A 187 3.67 18.40 11.64
C PRO A 187 3.37 19.07 12.98
N LYS A 188 4.41 19.24 13.81
CA LYS A 188 4.28 19.88 15.13
C LYS A 188 3.90 21.36 15.04
N LYS A 189 4.28 22.03 13.96
CA LYS A 189 4.01 23.45 13.74
C LYS A 189 2.69 23.61 12.98
N ASN A 190 1.91 24.63 13.35
CA ASN A 190 0.58 24.89 12.77
C ASN A 190 0.58 25.44 11.33
N TRP A 191 1.72 25.53 10.64
CA TRP A 191 1.77 26.10 9.29
C TRP A 191 0.94 25.28 8.29
N TYR A 192 0.81 23.96 8.51
CA TYR A 192 0.03 23.06 7.66
C TYR A 192 -1.46 23.41 7.61
N LYS A 193 -1.99 24.18 8.57
CA LYS A 193 -3.38 24.66 8.55
C LYS A 193 -3.66 25.56 7.34
N LYS A 194 -2.62 26.15 6.74
CA LYS A 194 -2.76 26.85 5.47
C LYS A 194 -3.08 25.88 4.33
N PHE A 195 -2.54 24.65 4.35
CA PHE A 195 -2.82 23.65 3.32
C PHE A 195 -4.28 23.20 3.36
N GLU A 196 -4.88 23.09 4.54
CA GLU A 196 -6.30 22.75 4.70
C GLU A 196 -7.25 23.74 4.00
N LYS A 197 -6.78 24.95 3.65
CA LYS A 197 -7.57 25.94 2.92
C LYS A 197 -7.44 25.84 1.40
N TYR A 198 -6.36 25.25 0.89
CA TYR A 198 -6.00 25.31 -0.53
C TYR A 198 -5.78 23.95 -1.19
N TRP A 199 -5.70 22.87 -0.41
CA TRP A 199 -5.38 21.53 -0.88
C TRP A 199 -6.36 20.51 -0.33
N GLU A 200 -6.79 19.61 -1.21
CA GLU A 200 -7.61 18.43 -0.89
C GLU A 200 -6.77 17.17 -1.18
N PRO A 201 -6.41 16.39 -0.14
CA PRO A 201 -5.61 15.16 -0.29
C PRO A 201 -6.35 13.97 -0.91
#